data_AF-A0A8H7R6Q4-F1
#
_entry.id   AF-A0A8H7R6Q4-F1
#
_cell.length_a   1.000
_cell.length_b   1.000
_cell.length_c   1.000
_cell.angle_alpha   90.00
_cell.angle_beta   90.00
_cell.angle_gamma   90.00
#
_symmetry.space_group_name_H-M   'P 1'
#
loop_
_entity.id
_entity.type
_entity.pdbx_description
1 polymer ?
#
loop_
_entity_poly.entity_id
_entity_poly.type
_entity_poly.pdbx_seq_one_letter_code
_entity_poly.pdbx_strand_id
1 'polypeptide(L)'
;MKEISRDKRNCIISLLRDGKSLRFVAQQVGVGKSTVERVGKEGCGDRELSKGGRPRLIQGVDERYVVRKITKDRVKSAKEVSKTLIGDAG
;
A
#
# COMPACT_ATOMS: atom_id res chain seq x y z
N MET A 1 -22.66 15.28 8.55
CA MET A 1 -22.26 14.38 7.44
C MET A 1 -23.55 13.87 6.80
N LYS A 2 -23.76 13.98 5.48
CA LYS A 2 -24.99 13.45 4.87
C LYS A 2 -24.91 11.93 4.83
N GLU A 3 -25.90 11.27 5.42
CA GLU A 3 -26.05 9.83 5.31
C GLU A 3 -26.42 9.46 3.87
N ILE A 4 -25.85 8.35 3.41
CA ILE A 4 -26.14 7.78 2.10
C ILE A 4 -27.40 6.94 2.26
N SER A 5 -28.30 6.96 1.26
CA SER A 5 -29.43 6.02 1.22
C SER A 5 -28.95 4.56 1.38
N ARG A 6 -29.76 3.74 2.06
CA ARG A 6 -29.50 2.31 2.23
C ARG A 6 -29.29 1.60 0.89
N ASP A 7 -30.03 1.98 -0.15
CA ASP A 7 -29.92 1.37 -1.48
C ASP A 7 -28.55 1.61 -2.09
N LYS A 8 -28.08 2.86 -2.05
CA LYS A 8 -26.74 3.23 -2.52
C LYS A 8 -25.66 2.52 -1.72
N ARG A 9 -25.84 2.37 -0.40
CA ARG A 9 -24.91 1.64 0.46
C ARG A 9 -24.82 0.16 0.07
N ASN A 10 -25.96 -0.49 -0.18
CA ASN A 10 -26.02 -1.88 -0.61
C ASN A 10 -25.39 -2.08 -2.00
N CYS A 11 -25.66 -1.18 -2.95
CA CYS A 11 -25.02 -1.20 -4.28
C CYS A 11 -23.50 -1.04 -4.20
N ILE A 12 -22.98 -0.19 -3.30
CA ILE A 12 -21.55 -0.06 -3.08
C ILE A 12 -20.97 -1.38 -2.57
N ILE A 13 -21.61 -2.00 -1.56
CA ILE A 13 -21.13 -3.24 -0.97
C ILE A 13 -21.12 -4.38 -1.99
N SER A 14 -22.18 -4.55 -2.79
CA SER A 14 -22.23 -5.59 -3.82
C SER A 14 -21.11 -5.42 -4.85
N LEU A 15 -20.97 -4.21 -5.41
CA LEU A 15 -19.94 -3.93 -6.42
C LEU A 15 -18.51 -4.10 -5.87
N LEU A 16 -18.28 -3.78 -4.59
CA LEU A 16 -16.98 -3.98 -3.95
C LEU A 16 -16.67 -5.46 -3.69
N ARG A 17 -17.69 -6.27 -3.36
CA ARG A 17 -17.55 -7.74 -3.24
C ARG A 17 -17.28 -8.39 -4.58
N ASP A 18 -17.82 -7.84 -5.66
CA ASP A 18 -17.52 -8.25 -7.04
C ASP A 18 -16.12 -7.82 -7.51
N GLY A 19 -15.28 -7.25 -6.64
CA GLY A 19 -13.91 -6.87 -6.92
C GLY A 19 -13.76 -5.59 -7.77
N LYS A 20 -14.82 -4.79 -7.92
CA LYS A 20 -14.72 -3.54 -8.70
C LYS A 20 -13.88 -2.48 -7.99
N SER A 21 -13.17 -1.66 -8.77
CA SER A 21 -12.32 -0.60 -8.23
C SER A 21 -13.14 0.51 -7.57
N LEU A 22 -12.58 1.16 -6.55
CA LEU A 22 -13.22 2.30 -5.86
C LEU A 22 -13.65 3.41 -6.83
N ARG A 23 -12.84 3.66 -7.87
CA ARG A 23 -13.11 4.71 -8.86
C ARG A 23 -14.31 4.34 -9.73
N PHE A 24 -14.38 3.08 -10.16
CA PHE A 24 -15.52 2.56 -10.93
C PHE A 24 -16.81 2.65 -10.12
N VAL A 25 -16.81 2.20 -8.87
CA VAL A 25 -18.00 2.24 -8.00
C VAL A 25 -18.46 3.67 -7.72
N ALA A 26 -17.52 4.60 -7.48
CA ALA A 26 -17.82 6.01 -7.28
C ALA A 26 -18.53 6.62 -8.49
N GLN A 27 -18.06 6.32 -9.70
CA GLN A 27 -18.67 6.79 -10.94
C GLN A 27 -20.05 6.16 -11.19
N GLN A 28 -20.19 4.85 -10.94
CA GLN A 28 -21.43 4.11 -11.17
C GLN A 28 -22.56 4.53 -10.22
N VAL A 29 -22.24 4.76 -8.94
CA VAL A 29 -23.24 5.12 -7.91
C VAL A 29 -23.44 6.63 -7.80
N GLY A 30 -22.57 7.43 -8.43
CA GLY A 30 -22.61 8.90 -8.38
C GLY A 30 -22.27 9.45 -7.00
N VAL A 31 -21.25 8.89 -6.34
CA VAL A 31 -20.80 9.29 -5.00
C VAL A 31 -19.30 9.54 -4.98
N GLY A 32 -18.83 10.32 -4.01
CA GLY A 32 -17.39 10.56 -3.83
C GLY A 32 -16.61 9.29 -3.51
N LYS A 33 -15.35 9.21 -3.99
CA LYS A 33 -14.46 8.08 -3.72
C LYS A 33 -14.27 7.82 -2.21
N SER A 34 -14.14 8.88 -1.41
CA SER A 34 -14.01 8.79 0.05
C SER A 34 -15.23 8.12 0.71
N THR A 35 -16.42 8.41 0.17
CA THR A 35 -17.68 7.80 0.61
C THR A 35 -17.70 6.30 0.34
N VAL A 36 -17.28 5.87 -0.86
CA VAL A 36 -17.17 4.45 -1.22
C VAL A 36 -16.15 3.74 -0.33
N GLU A 37 -14.99 4.37 -0.08
CA GLU A 37 -13.94 3.81 0.77
C GLU A 37 -14.43 3.58 2.20
N ARG A 38 -15.15 4.56 2.78
CA ARG A 38 -15.72 4.42 4.12
C ARG A 38 -16.74 3.29 4.21
N VAL A 39 -17.68 3.22 3.26
CA VAL A 39 -18.66 2.12 3.20
C VAL A 39 -17.97 0.77 3.03
N GLY A 40 -16.92 0.72 2.20
CA GLY A 40 -16.10 -0.48 2.03
C GLY A 40 -15.43 -0.93 3.33
N LYS A 41 -14.86 -0.01 4.12
CA LYS A 41 -14.27 -0.33 5.43
C LYS A 41 -15.30 -0.88 6.42
N GLU A 42 -16.52 -0.34 6.41
CA GLU A 42 -17.60 -0.76 7.31
C GLU A 42 -18.26 -2.10 6.89
N GLY A 43 -18.36 -2.39 5.59
CA GLY A 43 -19.16 -3.52 5.05
C GLY A 43 -18.39 -4.61 4.30
N CYS A 44 -17.09 -4.41 4.04
CA CYS A 44 -16.22 -5.30 3.27
C CYS A 44 -14.81 -5.34 3.88
N GLY A 45 -14.71 -5.66 5.16
CA GLY A 45 -13.42 -5.70 5.88
C GLY A 45 -12.44 -6.74 5.32
N ASP A 46 -12.94 -7.85 4.79
CA ASP A 46 -12.12 -8.96 4.28
C ASP A 46 -11.58 -8.73 2.87
N ARG A 47 -11.88 -7.57 2.26
CA ARG A 47 -11.39 -7.22 0.94
C ARG A 47 -9.88 -7.04 0.96
N GLU A 48 -9.18 -7.66 0.01
CA GLU A 48 -7.78 -7.33 -0.25
C GLU A 48 -7.66 -5.87 -0.71
N LEU A 49 -6.92 -5.10 0.09
CA LEU A 49 -6.53 -3.74 -0.24
C LEU A 49 -5.15 -3.78 -0.88
N SER A 50 -4.98 -3.01 -1.96
CA SER A 50 -3.64 -2.73 -2.48
C SER A 50 -2.81 -2.14 -1.35
N LYS A 51 -1.73 -2.81 -0.98
CA LYS A 51 -0.72 -2.30 -0.06
C LYS A 51 -0.07 -1.11 -0.76
N GLY A 52 -0.60 0.09 -0.49
CA GLY A 52 -0.03 1.33 -0.98
C GLY A 52 1.38 1.55 -0.44
N GLY A 53 2.14 2.40 -1.11
CA GLY A 53 3.49 2.79 -0.70
C GLY A 53 4.55 2.48 -1.75
N ARG A 54 5.73 3.06 -1.55
CA ARG A 54 6.89 2.79 -2.40
C ARG A 54 7.50 1.44 -2.00
N PRO A 55 7.83 0.55 -2.94
CA PRO A 55 8.55 -0.68 -2.62
C PRO A 55 9.88 -0.34 -1.93
N ARG A 56 10.29 -1.19 -0.97
CA ARG A 56 11.60 -1.07 -0.34
C ARG A 56 12.67 -1.36 -1.39
N LEU A 57 13.71 -0.52 -1.42
CA LEU A 57 14.84 -0.66 -2.35
C LEU A 57 15.86 -1.70 -1.90
N ILE A 58 15.92 -1.98 -0.59
CA ILE A 58 16.87 -2.90 0.04
C ILE A 58 16.12 -3.90 0.91
N GLN A 59 16.60 -5.14 0.90
CA GLN A 59 16.07 -6.20 1.74
C GLN A 59 16.63 -6.09 3.17
N GLY A 60 15.99 -6.77 4.14
CA GLY A 60 16.44 -6.72 5.54
C GLY A 60 17.85 -7.28 5.77
N VAL A 61 18.36 -8.13 4.88
CA VAL A 61 19.73 -8.64 4.92
C VAL A 61 20.73 -7.54 4.54
N ASP A 62 20.47 -6.83 3.45
CA ASP A 62 21.25 -5.68 3.01
C ASP A 62 21.30 -4.60 4.09
N GLU A 63 20.18 -4.35 4.75
CA GLU A 63 20.10 -3.37 5.85
C GLU A 63 21.04 -3.74 7.01
N ARG A 64 21.04 -5.02 7.43
CA ARG A 64 21.98 -5.50 8.46
C ARG A 64 23.43 -5.40 8.00
N TYR A 65 23.69 -5.67 6.72
CA TYR A 65 25.02 -5.55 6.14
C TYR A 65 25.51 -4.10 6.14
N VAL A 66 24.67 -3.14 5.74
CA VAL A 66 24.94 -1.70 5.84
C VAL A 66 25.28 -1.29 7.26
N VAL A 67 24.45 -1.69 8.23
CA VAL A 67 24.68 -1.37 9.65
C VAL A 67 26.01 -1.94 10.13
N ARG A 68 26.36 -3.19 9.75
CA ARG A 68 27.64 -3.80 10.08
C ARG A 68 28.83 -3.07 9.45
N LYS A 69 28.73 -2.66 8.19
CA LYS A 69 29.77 -1.89 7.48
C LYS A 69 30.03 -0.54 8.14
N ILE A 70 28.98 0.14 8.59
CA ILE A 70 29.10 1.41 9.30
C ILE A 70 29.73 1.21 10.68
N THR A 71 29.24 0.22 11.44
CA THR A 71 29.63 0.03 12.86
C THR A 71 30.97 -0.66 13.06
N LYS A 72 31.28 -1.71 12.28
CA LYS A 72 32.53 -2.49 12.41
C LYS A 72 33.61 -2.00 11.47
N ASP A 73 33.28 -1.83 10.21
CA ASP A 73 34.27 -1.52 9.16
C ASP A 73 34.53 0.00 9.04
N ARG A 74 33.83 0.81 9.85
CA ARG A 74 33.94 2.28 9.94
C ARG A 74 33.90 2.97 8.57
N VAL A 75 33.10 2.45 7.65
CA VAL A 75 32.92 3.06 6.33
C VAL A 75 32.30 4.45 6.51
N LYS A 76 32.95 5.47 5.96
CA LYS A 76 32.59 6.88 6.22
C LYS A 76 31.62 7.45 5.20
N SER A 77 31.39 6.75 4.09
CA SER A 77 30.59 7.25 2.97
C SER A 77 29.53 6.26 2.52
N ALA A 78 28.30 6.76 2.35
CA ALA A 78 27.20 5.98 1.80
C ALA A 78 27.50 5.45 0.38
N LYS A 79 28.33 6.15 -0.39
CA LYS A 79 28.74 5.75 -1.75
C LYS A 79 29.66 4.52 -1.76
N GLU A 80 30.44 4.32 -0.70
CA GLU A 80 31.30 3.15 -0.55
C GLU A 80 30.45 1.93 -0.18
N VAL A 81 29.51 2.12 0.75
CA VAL A 81 28.58 1.06 1.15
C VAL A 81 27.68 0.64 -0.03
N SER A 82 27.16 1.58 -0.81
CA SER A 82 26.29 1.25 -1.95
C SER A 82 26.99 0.43 -3.03
N LYS A 83 28.29 0.67 -3.30
CA LYS A 83 29.08 -0.17 -4.21
C LYS A 83 29.19 -1.62 -3.74
N THR A 84 29.32 -1.84 -2.42
CA THR A 84 29.44 -3.19 -1.87
C THR A 84 28.13 -3.96 -1.95
N LEU A 85 26.97 -3.29 -1.88
CA LEU A 85 25.65 -3.92 -2.01
C LEU A 85 25.32 -4.38 -3.43
N ILE A 86 25.88 -3.73 -4.45
CA ILE A 86 25.60 -4.05 -5.87
C ILE A 86 26.43 -5.26 -6.34
N GLY A 87 27.47 -5.66 -5.60
CA GLY A 87 28.44 -6.68 -5.99
C GLY A 87 28.18 -8.11 -5.49
N ASP A 88 27.19 -8.31 -4.60
CA ASP A 88 26.88 -9.61 -3.96
C ASP A 88 25.46 -10.11 -4.33
N ALA A 89 24.96 -9.72 -5.50
CA ALA A 89 23.80 -10.38 -6.12
C ALA A 89 24.28 -11.68 -6.81
N GLY A 90 24.59 -12.68 -5.98
CA GLY A 90 24.80 -14.08 -6.37
C GLY A 90 23.80 -14.97 -5.67
#